data_AF-A0A2N1P4X9-F1
#
_entry.id   AF-A0A2N1P4X9-F1
#
_cell.length_a   1.000
_cell.length_b   1.000
_cell.length_c   1.000
_cell.angle_alpha   90.00
_cell.angle_beta   90.00
_cell.angle_gamma   90.00
#
_symmetry.space_group_name_H-M   'P 1'
#
loop_
_entity.id
_entity.type
_entity.pdbx_description
1 polymer ?
#
loop_
_entity_poly.entity_id
_entity_poly.type
_entity_poly.pdbx_seq_one_letter_code
_entity_poly.pdbx_strand_id
1 'polypeptide(L)'
;MYENPNAPNPINLKEQYGDRFKIDLDEAADCEGESRKDPWYYLIPCKYGDIYPFSDRRLAFLCNGAGIRSRLHKEQPEIEVHNWSDNGEAIFIFDPEQFHIIAEYAKPRRKRKVSQKERQRLVEMSRNHSPFASINGSKTGQESTNEGQPVSNCPPVKNKRSESCELK
;
A
#
# COMPACT_ATOMS: atom_id res chain seq x y z
N MET A 1 -2.36 -21.73 5.50
CA MET A 1 -2.06 -20.50 6.27
C MET A 1 -3.02 -20.48 7.45
N TYR A 2 -2.53 -20.41 8.68
CA TYR A 2 -3.39 -20.45 9.86
C TYR A 2 -3.92 -19.04 10.11
N GLU A 3 -5.16 -18.78 9.70
CA GLU A 3 -5.91 -17.64 10.19
C GLU A 3 -6.17 -17.88 11.68
N ASN A 4 -5.43 -17.20 12.53
CA ASN A 4 -5.64 -17.25 13.97
C ASN A 4 -6.82 -16.31 14.26
N PRO A 5 -8.03 -16.80 14.60
CA PRO A 5 -9.22 -15.96 14.72
C PRO A 5 -9.15 -14.94 15.87
N ASN A 6 -8.12 -15.05 16.72
CA ASN A 6 -7.82 -14.12 17.80
C ASN A 6 -6.63 -13.19 17.48
N ALA A 7 -6.09 -13.22 16.26
CA ALA A 7 -5.08 -12.25 15.88
C ALA A 7 -5.70 -10.85 15.97
N PRO A 8 -5.09 -9.93 16.72
CA PRO A 8 -5.67 -8.63 16.90
C PRO A 8 -5.62 -7.86 15.57
N ASN A 9 -6.76 -7.27 15.19
CA ASN A 9 -6.88 -6.61 13.90
C ASN A 9 -5.96 -5.38 13.83
N PRO A 10 -5.10 -5.26 12.80
CA PRO A 10 -4.27 -4.08 12.62
C PRO A 10 -5.12 -2.82 12.44
N ILE A 11 -4.52 -1.68 12.77
CA ILE A 11 -5.12 -0.38 12.49
C ILE A 11 -5.28 -0.21 10.99
N ASN A 12 -6.53 -0.06 10.53
CA ASN A 12 -6.81 0.18 9.12
C ASN A 12 -6.55 1.65 8.73
N LEU A 13 -5.34 1.92 8.23
CA LEU A 13 -4.93 3.27 7.82
C LEU A 13 -5.81 3.87 6.72
N LYS A 14 -6.36 3.02 5.85
CA LYS A 14 -7.22 3.46 4.75
C LYS A 14 -8.54 4.02 5.26
N GLU A 15 -9.12 3.40 6.28
CA GLU A 15 -10.36 3.88 6.91
C GLU A 15 -10.13 5.14 7.72
N GLN A 16 -9.06 5.17 8.55
CA GLN A 16 -8.82 6.28 9.47
C GLN A 16 -8.23 7.53 8.81
N TYR A 17 -7.32 7.34 7.85
CA TYR A 17 -6.49 8.43 7.29
C TYR A 17 -6.66 8.59 5.77
N GLY A 18 -7.34 7.65 5.11
CA GLY A 18 -7.44 7.60 3.65
C GLY A 18 -8.29 8.69 3.01
N ASP A 19 -9.08 9.48 3.72
CA ASP A 19 -9.69 10.70 3.13
C ASP A 19 -8.67 11.84 2.97
N ARG A 20 -7.69 11.91 3.88
CA ARG A 20 -6.78 13.06 3.99
C ARG A 20 -5.44 12.80 3.30
N PHE A 21 -4.92 11.59 3.41
CA PHE A 21 -3.58 11.24 2.98
C PHE A 21 -3.59 10.16 1.89
N LYS A 22 -2.51 10.12 1.12
CA LYS A 22 -2.24 9.01 0.19
C LYS A 22 -1.98 7.77 1.04
N ILE A 23 -2.51 6.63 0.59
CA ILE A 23 -2.25 5.32 1.17
C ILE A 23 -1.66 4.51 0.02
N ASP A 24 -0.48 3.96 0.22
CA ASP A 24 0.19 3.02 -0.67
C ASP A 24 0.24 1.64 0.03
N LEU A 25 0.69 0.63 -0.71
CA LEU A 25 0.95 -0.72 -0.21
C LEU A 25 2.47 -0.93 -0.16
N ASP A 26 2.92 -1.66 0.86
CA ASP A 26 4.29 -2.13 0.96
C ASP A 26 4.61 -3.07 -0.21
N GLU A 27 5.85 -3.06 -0.68
CA GLU A 27 6.31 -3.92 -1.78
C GLU A 27 6.10 -5.42 -1.46
N ALA A 28 6.17 -5.79 -0.18
CA ALA A 28 5.89 -7.15 0.28
C ALA A 28 4.42 -7.58 0.08
N ALA A 29 3.49 -6.65 -0.15
CA ALA A 29 2.10 -6.96 -0.45
C ALA A 29 1.92 -7.62 -1.84
N ASP A 30 2.86 -7.37 -2.76
CA ASP A 30 2.82 -7.84 -4.15
C ASP A 30 3.59 -9.17 -4.32
N CYS A 31 3.39 -10.10 -3.38
CA CYS A 31 3.90 -11.46 -3.53
C CYS A 31 3.02 -12.26 -4.51
N GLU A 32 3.63 -12.85 -5.54
CA GLU A 32 3.01 -13.80 -6.49
C GLU A 32 1.94 -13.22 -7.44
N GLY A 33 1.91 -11.89 -7.64
CA GLY A 33 1.00 -11.24 -8.58
C GLY A 33 -0.43 -11.05 -8.07
N GLU A 34 -0.69 -11.41 -6.80
CA GLU A 34 -1.94 -11.10 -6.10
C GLU A 34 -1.68 -10.03 -5.04
N SER A 35 -2.06 -8.78 -5.32
CA SER A 35 -1.94 -7.70 -4.33
C SER A 35 -2.84 -7.98 -3.12
N ARG A 36 -2.23 -8.36 -2.00
CA ARG A 36 -2.94 -8.57 -0.74
C ARG A 36 -3.39 -7.23 -0.19
N LYS A 37 -4.71 -7.04 -0.06
CA LYS A 37 -5.31 -5.84 0.55
C LYS A 37 -5.37 -5.95 2.08
N ASP A 38 -4.33 -6.52 2.69
CA ASP A 38 -4.23 -6.67 4.13
C ASP A 38 -3.78 -5.33 4.74
N PRO A 39 -4.49 -4.79 5.75
CA PRO A 39 -4.12 -3.53 6.37
C PRO A 39 -2.70 -3.48 6.96
N TRP A 40 -2.09 -4.62 7.30
CA TRP A 40 -0.69 -4.67 7.74
C TRP A 40 0.29 -4.11 6.72
N TYR A 41 -0.04 -4.18 5.43
CA TYR A 41 0.82 -3.66 4.37
C TYR A 41 0.46 -2.25 3.94
N TYR A 42 -0.52 -1.58 4.57
CA TYR A 42 -0.78 -0.18 4.25
C TYR A 42 0.32 0.72 4.80
N LEU A 43 0.75 1.66 3.96
CA LEU A 43 1.68 2.71 4.35
C LEU A 43 1.17 4.09 3.94
N ILE A 44 1.42 5.08 4.80
CA ILE A 44 1.22 6.49 4.49
C ILE A 44 2.58 7.06 4.09
N PRO A 45 2.82 7.30 2.78
CA PRO A 45 4.09 7.81 2.34
C PRO A 45 4.27 9.25 2.80
N CYS A 46 5.42 9.54 3.39
CA CYS A 46 5.74 10.87 3.90
C CYS A 46 6.90 11.51 3.11
N LYS A 47 7.33 12.71 3.52
CA LYS A 47 8.50 13.36 2.92
C LYS A 47 9.80 12.81 3.49
N TYR A 48 9.78 12.45 4.78
CA TYR A 48 10.95 12.05 5.56
C TYR A 48 10.90 10.58 6.01
N GLY A 49 10.26 9.72 5.21
CA GLY A 49 10.06 8.30 5.48
C GLY A 49 8.59 7.90 5.34
N ASP A 50 8.14 6.90 6.10
CA ASP A 50 6.81 6.28 5.94
C ASP A 50 6.18 5.91 7.29
N ILE A 51 4.85 6.01 7.38
CA ILE A 51 4.07 5.61 8.57
C ILE A 51 3.29 4.34 8.25
N TYR A 52 3.35 3.33 9.11
CA TYR A 52 2.73 2.02 8.92
C TYR A 52 2.20 1.44 10.25
N PRO A 53 1.30 0.44 10.23
CA PRO A 53 0.86 -0.25 11.44
C PRO A 53 2.01 -1.07 12.04
N PHE A 54 2.32 -0.84 13.32
CA PHE A 54 3.32 -1.62 14.04
C PHE A 54 2.68 -2.75 14.86
N SER A 55 1.52 -2.47 15.44
CA SER A 55 0.70 -3.44 16.16
C SER A 55 -0.79 -3.14 15.89
N ASP A 56 -1.67 -3.88 16.57
CA ASP A 56 -3.11 -3.62 16.58
C ASP A 56 -3.49 -2.26 17.20
N ARG A 57 -2.60 -1.67 17.99
CA ARG A 57 -2.85 -0.43 18.73
C ARG A 57 -1.83 0.67 18.49
N ARG A 58 -0.70 0.37 17.87
CA ARG A 58 0.40 1.31 17.66
C ARG A 58 0.73 1.48 16.19
N LEU A 59 1.15 2.68 15.85
CA LEU A 59 1.74 3.00 14.56
C LEU A 59 3.26 3.12 14.71
N ALA A 60 3.98 2.90 13.62
CA ALA A 60 5.39 3.20 13.52
C ALA A 60 5.64 4.25 12.44
N PHE A 61 6.65 5.09 12.68
CA PHE A 61 7.21 6.00 11.69
C PHE A 61 8.66 5.60 11.44
N LEU A 62 8.92 5.06 10.24
CA LEU A 62 10.27 4.88 9.73
C LEU A 62 10.76 6.25 9.25
N CYS A 63 11.73 6.83 9.97
CA CYS A 63 12.30 8.14 9.66
C CYS A 63 13.63 7.98 8.94
N ASN A 64 13.76 8.56 7.75
CA ASN A 64 14.96 8.44 6.90
C ASN A 64 15.87 9.69 6.95
N GLY A 65 15.71 10.54 7.96
CA GLY A 65 16.41 11.84 8.03
C GLY A 65 16.97 12.16 9.40
N ALA A 66 18.31 12.17 9.53
CA ALA A 66 19.01 12.41 10.80
C ALA A 66 18.59 13.71 11.51
N GLY A 67 18.39 14.81 10.76
CA GLY A 67 17.96 16.08 11.33
C GLY A 67 16.53 16.05 11.90
N ILE A 68 15.61 15.40 11.19
CA ILE A 68 14.23 15.22 11.65
C ILE A 68 14.19 14.27 12.84
N ARG A 69 14.93 13.16 12.78
CA ARG A 69 15.06 12.19 13.87
C ARG A 69 15.54 12.84 15.17
N SER A 70 16.68 13.54 15.13
CA SER A 70 17.25 14.16 16.34
C SER A 70 16.33 15.24 16.90
N ARG A 71 15.65 15.99 16.02
CA ARG A 71 14.67 16.99 16.44
C ARG A 71 13.44 16.35 17.08
N LEU A 72 12.87 15.32 16.46
CA LEU A 72 11.72 14.60 16.97
C LEU A 72 12.03 13.96 18.33
N HIS A 73 13.16 13.27 18.47
CA HIS A 73 13.57 12.66 19.74
C HIS A 73 13.78 13.69 20.86
N LYS A 74 14.33 14.86 20.52
CA LYS A 74 14.53 15.95 21.48
C LYS A 74 13.22 16.62 21.90
N GLU A 75 12.33 16.89 20.94
CA GLU A 75 11.10 17.65 21.17
C GLU A 75 9.96 16.77 21.69
N GLN A 76 9.96 15.47 21.42
CA GLN A 76 8.92 14.51 21.77
C GLN A 76 9.53 13.27 22.47
N PRO A 77 10.11 13.43 23.68
CA PRO A 77 10.76 12.34 24.40
C PRO A 77 9.80 11.23 24.86
N GLU A 78 8.49 11.46 24.84
CA GLU A 78 7.44 10.48 25.15
C GLU A 78 7.22 9.45 24.04
N ILE A 79 7.73 9.70 22.83
CA ILE A 79 7.60 8.79 21.70
C ILE A 79 8.70 7.73 21.79
N GLU A 80 8.29 6.47 21.78
CA GLU A 80 9.20 5.34 21.93
C GLU A 80 10.11 5.23 20.70
N VAL A 81 11.41 5.09 20.94
CA VAL A 81 12.40 4.79 19.90
C VAL A 81 12.64 3.29 19.89
N HIS A 82 12.19 2.62 18.83
CA HIS A 82 12.36 1.18 18.68
C HIS A 82 13.72 0.81 18.08
N ASN A 83 14.18 1.58 17.11
CA ASN A 83 15.47 1.37 16.46
C ASN A 83 16.14 2.70 16.16
N TRP A 84 17.45 2.77 16.40
CA TRP A 84 18.28 3.93 16.13
C TRP A 84 19.52 3.50 15.34
N SER A 85 19.60 3.90 14.07
CA SER A 85 20.69 3.53 13.16
C SER A 85 21.68 4.67 12.98
N ASP A 86 22.97 4.39 12.89
CA ASP A 86 23.99 5.43 12.66
C ASP A 86 23.85 6.10 11.28
N ASN A 87 23.16 5.45 10.33
CA ASN A 87 22.93 5.96 8.97
C ASN A 87 21.85 7.06 8.89
N GLY A 88 21.35 7.55 10.03
CA GLY A 88 20.33 8.58 10.08
C GLY A 88 18.90 8.06 10.01
N GLU A 89 18.72 6.74 9.99
CA GLU A 89 17.43 6.07 10.08
C GLU A 89 17.02 5.85 11.54
N ALA A 90 15.72 5.87 11.82
CA ALA A 90 15.16 5.42 13.09
C ALA A 90 13.70 5.01 12.96
N ILE A 91 13.24 4.18 13.88
CA ILE A 91 11.84 3.77 13.97
C ILE A 91 11.27 4.31 15.28
N PHE A 92 10.22 5.11 15.16
CA PHE A 92 9.47 5.65 16.29
C PHE A 92 8.12 4.96 16.39
N ILE A 93 7.78 4.43 17.57
CA ILE A 93 6.47 3.81 17.85
C ILE A 93 5.63 4.81 18.64
N PHE A 94 4.38 5.01 18.22
CA PHE A 94 3.48 5.99 18.83
C PHE A 94 2.01 5.54 18.81
N ASP A 95 1.19 6.16 19.67
CA ASP A 95 -0.26 5.96 19.67
C ASP A 95 -0.95 6.68 18.50
N PRO A 96 -2.05 6.15 17.93
CA PRO A 96 -2.81 6.80 16.86
C PRO A 96 -3.28 8.22 17.21
N GLU A 97 -3.48 8.51 18.50
CA GLU A 97 -3.82 9.84 19.01
C GLU A 97 -2.70 10.87 18.77
N GLN A 98 -1.44 10.42 18.84
CA GLN A 98 -0.23 11.23 18.59
C GLN A 98 0.07 11.40 17.09
N PHE A 99 -0.77 10.85 16.19
CA PHE A 99 -0.54 10.92 14.75
C PHE A 99 -0.37 12.35 14.23
N HIS A 100 -1.14 13.31 14.78
CA HIS A 100 -1.07 14.70 14.36
C HIS A 100 0.30 15.33 14.62
N ILE A 101 0.92 15.01 15.76
CA ILE A 101 2.28 15.43 16.12
C ILE A 101 3.27 14.86 15.11
N ILE A 102 3.27 13.53 14.92
CA ILE A 102 4.18 12.87 13.97
C ILE A 102 3.99 13.39 12.54
N ALA A 103 2.75 13.67 12.13
CA ALA A 103 2.46 14.20 10.81
C ALA A 103 3.11 15.58 10.56
N GLU A 104 3.31 16.40 11.60
CA GLU A 104 4.02 17.67 11.47
C GLU A 104 5.50 17.48 11.13
N TYR A 105 6.14 16.42 11.64
CA TYR A 105 7.54 16.10 11.35
C TYR A 105 7.67 15.32 10.03
N ALA A 106 6.91 14.24 9.88
CA ALA A 106 7.01 13.32 8.75
C ALA A 106 6.59 13.97 7.42
N LYS A 107 5.61 14.90 7.47
CA LYS A 107 4.96 15.53 6.30
C LYS A 107 4.31 14.48 5.38
N PRO A 108 3.24 13.80 5.81
CA PRO A 108 2.54 12.80 5.01
C PRO A 108 2.00 13.39 3.71
N ARG A 109 2.11 12.63 2.62
CA ARG A 109 1.64 13.06 1.29
C ARG A 109 0.13 13.12 1.30
N ARG A 110 -0.43 14.30 0.99
CA ARG A 110 -1.88 14.51 0.96
C ARG A 110 -2.49 13.95 -0.31
N LYS A 111 -3.73 13.44 -0.21
CA LYS A 111 -4.51 13.13 -1.41
C LYS A 111 -4.85 14.42 -2.15
N ARG A 112 -4.61 14.43 -3.46
CA ARG A 112 -4.99 15.54 -4.32
C ARG A 112 -6.52 15.60 -4.39
N LYS A 113 -7.14 16.61 -3.78
CA LYS A 113 -8.56 16.92 -4.00
C LYS A 113 -8.67 17.79 -5.25
N VAL A 114 -9.16 17.19 -6.34
CA VAL A 114 -9.38 17.90 -7.60
C VAL A 114 -10.79 18.51 -7.56
N SER A 115 -10.90 19.83 -7.81
CA SER A 115 -12.21 20.48 -7.90
C SER A 115 -13.01 19.92 -9.09
N GLN A 116 -14.34 20.05 -9.08
CA GLN A 116 -15.17 19.56 -10.18
C GLN A 116 -14.79 20.21 -11.52
N LYS A 117 -14.48 21.51 -11.52
CA LYS A 117 -14.02 22.25 -12.70
C LYS A 117 -12.68 21.73 -13.21
N GLU A 118 -11.72 21.50 -12.32
CA GLU A 118 -10.42 20.95 -12.71
C GLU A 118 -10.54 19.50 -13.17
N ARG A 119 -11.47 18.73 -12.59
CA ARG A 119 -11.79 17.37 -13.05
C ARG A 119 -12.33 17.38 -14.48
N GLN A 120 -13.23 18.30 -14.82
CA GLN A 120 -13.73 18.47 -16.19
C GLN A 120 -12.58 18.82 -17.15
N ARG A 121 -11.71 19.76 -16.78
CA ARG A 121 -10.52 20.12 -17.56
C ARG A 121 -9.59 18.94 -17.79
N LEU A 122 -9.30 18.14 -16.76
CA LEU A 122 -8.44 16.95 -16.88
C LEU A 122 -9.07 15.89 -17.79
N VAL A 123 -10.40 15.70 -17.73
CA VAL A 123 -11.12 14.81 -18.65
C VAL A 123 -11.02 15.30 -20.10
N GLU A 124 -11.17 16.60 -20.34
CA GLU A 124 -11.03 17.20 -21.67
C GLU A 124 -9.60 17.08 -22.21
N MET A 125 -8.59 17.42 -21.41
CA MET A 125 -7.18 17.22 -21.79
C MET A 125 -6.85 15.75 -22.06
N SER A 126 -7.39 14.83 -21.26
CA SER A 126 -7.20 13.39 -21.46
C SER A 126 -7.81 12.90 -22.78
N ARG A 127 -8.92 13.51 -23.25
CA ARG A 127 -9.51 13.18 -24.57
C ARG A 127 -8.63 13.65 -25.72
N ASN A 128 -8.02 14.82 -25.59
CA ASN A 128 -7.17 15.39 -26.64
C ASN A 128 -5.79 14.72 -26.75
N HIS A 129 -5.29 14.13 -25.65
CA HIS A 129 -3.93 13.59 -25.59
C HIS A 129 -3.84 12.07 -25.43
N SER A 130 -4.95 11.33 -25.32
CA SER A 130 -4.89 9.87 -25.22
C SER A 130 -4.58 9.25 -26.59
N PRO A 131 -3.43 8.57 -26.77
CA PRO A 131 -3.12 7.86 -28.01
C PRO A 131 -4.06 6.67 -28.27
N PHE A 132 -4.83 6.25 -27.26
CA PHE A 132 -5.83 5.18 -27.35
C PHE A 132 -7.24 5.68 -27.67
N ALA A 133 -7.49 7.01 -27.70
CA ALA A 133 -8.81 7.56 -28.02
C ALA A 133 -9.25 7.29 -29.47
N SER A 134 -8.33 6.85 -30.34
CA SER A 134 -8.62 6.56 -31.75
C SER A 134 -9.03 5.10 -32.03
N ILE A 135 -9.16 4.21 -31.05
CA ILE A 135 -9.74 2.86 -31.29
C ILE A 135 -11.28 2.96 -31.29
N ASN A 136 -11.81 3.89 -32.09
CA ASN A 136 -13.17 3.79 -32.58
C ASN A 136 -13.13 2.88 -33.83
N GLY A 137 -13.45 1.60 -33.66
CA GLY A 137 -14.18 0.90 -34.71
C GLY A 137 -13.45 -0.15 -35.55
N SER A 138 -12.51 -0.93 -35.01
CA SER A 138 -12.28 -2.26 -35.60
C SER A 138 -13.39 -3.20 -35.15
N LYS A 139 -14.55 -3.11 -35.81
CA LYS A 139 -15.58 -4.14 -35.83
C LYS A 139 -14.97 -5.42 -36.41
N THR A 140 -14.22 -6.19 -35.63
CA THR A 140 -13.99 -7.59 -35.94
C THR A 140 -15.18 -8.35 -35.36
N GLY A 141 -16.27 -8.33 -36.12
CA GLY A 141 -17.33 -9.30 -35.96
C GLY A 141 -16.75 -10.67 -36.25
N GLN A 142 -16.39 -11.40 -35.20
CA GLN A 142 -16.52 -12.85 -35.21
C GLN A 142 -17.77 -13.18 -34.38
N GLU A 143 -18.91 -13.20 -35.07
CA GLU A 143 -20.02 -14.05 -34.66
C GLU A 143 -19.50 -15.48 -34.64
N SER A 144 -19.08 -15.95 -33.47
CA SER A 144 -18.92 -17.39 -33.22
C SER A 144 -20.23 -17.88 -32.62
N THR A 145 -21.10 -18.38 -33.49
CA THR A 145 -22.19 -19.27 -33.17
C THR A 145 -21.56 -20.55 -32.59
N ASN A 146 -21.33 -20.58 -31.29
CA ASN A 146 -20.92 -21.80 -30.58
C ASN A 146 -22.17 -22.60 -30.23
N GLU A 147 -22.66 -23.36 -31.21
CA GLU A 147 -23.47 -24.54 -30.91
C GLU A 147 -22.57 -25.56 -30.19
N GLY A 148 -23.14 -26.16 -29.15
CA GLY A 148 -22.39 -26.88 -28.12
C GLY A 148 -21.48 -27.98 -28.63
N GLN A 149 -20.25 -27.98 -28.13
CA GLN A 149 -19.46 -29.19 -27.95
C GLN A 149 -19.19 -29.39 -26.45
N PRO A 150 -19.47 -30.59 -25.90
CA PRO A 150 -19.08 -30.94 -24.54
C PRO A 150 -17.55 -31.08 -24.48
N VAL A 151 -16.87 -30.15 -23.81
CA VAL A 151 -15.43 -30.27 -23.54
C VAL A 151 -15.18 -31.38 -22.54
N SER A 152 -14.57 -32.44 -23.04
CA SER A 152 -14.02 -33.57 -22.31
C SER A 152 -12.92 -33.15 -21.33
N ASN A 153 -13.04 -33.60 -20.09
CA ASN A 153 -12.01 -33.92 -19.10
C ASN A 153 -10.60 -33.33 -19.36
N CYS A 154 -10.31 -32.21 -18.70
CA CYS A 154 -8.93 -31.82 -18.41
C CYS A 154 -8.30 -32.85 -17.45
N PRO A 155 -7.15 -33.45 -17.76
CA PRO A 155 -6.43 -34.31 -16.83
C PRO A 155 -5.78 -33.49 -15.69
N PRO A 156 -5.61 -34.07 -14.49
CA PRO A 156 -5.03 -33.40 -13.34
C PRO A 156 -3.55 -33.10 -13.56
N VAL A 157 -3.18 -31.82 -13.41
CA VAL A 157 -1.78 -31.36 -13.37
C VAL A 157 -1.16 -31.84 -12.06
N LYS A 158 -0.30 -32.87 -12.15
CA LYS A 158 0.52 -33.35 -11.03
C LYS A 158 1.70 -32.41 -10.84
N ASN A 159 1.59 -31.43 -9.93
CA ASN A 159 2.75 -30.66 -9.49
C ASN A 159 3.59 -31.48 -8.51
N LYS A 160 4.61 -32.17 -9.05
CA LYS A 160 5.74 -32.70 -8.28
C LYS A 160 6.81 -31.61 -8.19
N ARG A 161 7.07 -31.09 -6.99
CA ARG A 161 8.44 -30.81 -6.51
C ARG A 161 8.43 -30.50 -5.02
N SER A 162 8.59 -31.57 -4.26
CA SER A 162 9.25 -31.58 -2.97
C SER A 162 10.76 -31.42 -3.19
N GLU A 163 11.35 -30.31 -2.77
CA GLU A 163 12.77 -30.26 -2.43
C GLU A 163 12.91 -29.64 -1.04
N SER A 164 13.09 -30.56 -0.10
CA SER A 164 13.56 -30.38 1.27
C SER A 164 14.94 -29.73 1.28
N CYS A 165 15.06 -28.57 1.91
CA CYS A 165 16.34 -27.99 2.29
C CYS A 165 16.59 -28.33 3.77
N GLU A 166 17.33 -29.41 4.02
CA GLU A 166 17.94 -29.66 5.32
C GLU A 166 19.15 -28.72 5.49
N LEU A 167 19.13 -27.87 6.51
CA LEU A 167 20.32 -27.15 6.97
C LEU A 167 20.86 -27.88 8.21
N LYS A 168 22.13 -28.28 8.10
CA LYS A 168 22.96 -28.81 9.19
C LYS A 168 23.47 -27.70 10.10
#